data_AF-A0A8T3WGU0-F1
#
_entry.id   AF-A0A8T3WGU0-F1
#
_cell.length_a   1.000
_cell.length_b   1.000
_cell.length_c   1.000
_cell.angle_alpha   90.00
_cell.angle_beta   90.00
_cell.angle_gamma   90.00
#
_symmetry.space_group_name_H-M   'P 1'
#
loop_
_entity.id
_entity.type
_entity.pdbx_description
1 polymer ?
#
loop_
_entity_poly.entity_id
_entity_poly.type
_entity_poly.pdbx_seq_one_letter_code
_entity_poly.pdbx_strand_id
1 'polypeptide(L)'
;MDKRLIAVFMLIFVVGFVLAIPMPHQFYGDITYNGQPVPGQCTITAKTVDFTTECKTNNGQYGYSPFMCIVDGNDGDEITFSLDSKIIGTSIFESFANTKLNFAINFSTNCPIAQYCGDGVCNNGETCSSCSGDCGQCSSSSSSSSSSSGGGGSSSGGGGSSSGGGKKPSNNGTTLLNTNNTNNTSTGVINLNVEDNNEEENQQGQGARITGGVIGFVSSGSGLGMIFAVLVIVAGLGVILLKGRNQKDKIPMPSSPPQNVKK
;
A
#
# COMPACT_ATOMS: atom_id res chain seq x y z
N MET A 1 49.48 -17.34 -3.06
CA MET A 1 48.32 -16.67 -3.69
C MET A 1 48.79 -15.36 -4.29
N ASP A 2 48.61 -15.16 -5.59
CA ASP A 2 49.09 -13.97 -6.28
C ASP A 2 48.38 -12.72 -5.77
N LYS A 3 49.13 -11.64 -5.48
CA LYS A 3 48.55 -10.37 -5.01
C LYS A 3 47.53 -9.79 -6.01
N ARG A 4 47.69 -10.15 -7.29
CA ARG A 4 46.76 -9.83 -8.38
C ARG A 4 45.44 -10.63 -8.28
N LEU A 5 45.51 -11.89 -7.88
CA LEU A 5 44.34 -12.75 -7.71
C LEU A 5 43.49 -12.31 -6.50
N ILE A 6 44.12 -11.91 -5.40
CA ILE A 6 43.44 -11.36 -4.22
C ILE A 6 42.74 -10.03 -4.55
N ALA A 7 43.39 -9.16 -5.33
CA ALA A 7 42.79 -7.89 -5.76
C ALA A 7 41.58 -8.09 -6.69
N VAL A 8 41.64 -9.08 -7.59
CA VAL A 8 40.50 -9.44 -8.45
C VAL A 8 39.35 -10.03 -7.63
N PHE A 9 39.62 -10.89 -6.65
CA PHE A 9 38.59 -11.43 -5.76
C PHE A 9 37.93 -10.35 -4.90
N MET A 10 38.70 -9.41 -4.33
CA MET A 10 38.16 -8.27 -3.59
C MET A 10 37.33 -7.33 -4.49
N LEU A 11 37.75 -7.09 -5.72
CA LEU A 11 36.97 -6.28 -6.68
C LEU A 11 35.64 -6.96 -7.03
N ILE A 12 35.65 -8.28 -7.28
CA ILE A 12 34.43 -9.05 -7.55
C ILE A 12 33.50 -9.09 -6.32
N PHE A 13 34.06 -9.18 -5.11
CA PHE A 13 33.28 -9.16 -3.87
C PHE A 13 32.65 -7.78 -3.60
N VAL A 14 33.37 -6.68 -3.85
CA VAL A 14 32.85 -5.32 -3.64
C VAL A 14 31.76 -4.95 -4.66
N VAL A 15 31.81 -5.51 -5.88
CA VAL A 15 30.81 -5.25 -6.93
C VAL A 15 29.59 -6.18 -6.79
N GLY A 16 29.72 -7.33 -6.11
CA GLY A 16 28.65 -8.33 -5.94
C GLY A 16 27.61 -8.03 -4.84
N PHE A 17 27.85 -7.04 -3.97
CA PHE A 17 26.97 -6.74 -2.83
C PHE A 17 26.06 -5.51 -3.03
N VAL A 18 25.64 -5.22 -4.26
CA VAL A 18 24.45 -4.39 -4.47
C VAL A 18 23.23 -5.31 -4.37
N LEU A 19 22.95 -5.79 -3.17
CA LEU A 19 21.65 -6.42 -2.89
C LEU A 19 20.64 -5.27 -2.93
N ALA A 20 19.69 -5.32 -3.85
CA ALA A 20 18.59 -4.36 -3.91
C ALA A 20 17.85 -4.42 -2.56
N ILE A 21 18.09 -3.41 -1.71
CA ILE A 21 17.35 -3.26 -0.46
C ILE A 21 15.97 -2.74 -0.86
N PRO A 22 14.88 -3.45 -0.54
CA PRO A 22 13.54 -2.95 -0.83
C PRO A 22 13.36 -1.59 -0.18
N MET A 23 12.86 -0.63 -0.96
CA MET A 23 12.60 0.72 -0.47
C MET A 23 11.17 0.76 0.10
N PRO A 24 10.93 1.51 1.18
CA PRO A 24 9.59 1.64 1.75
C PRO A 24 8.78 2.74 1.05
N HIS A 25 7.47 2.52 0.91
CA HIS A 25 6.46 3.50 0.48
C HIS A 25 5.31 3.50 1.49
N GLN A 26 5.05 4.65 2.12
CA GLN A 26 3.94 4.79 3.07
C GLN A 26 2.63 5.13 2.33
N PHE A 27 1.56 4.43 2.70
CA PHE A 27 0.19 4.75 2.31
C PHE A 27 -0.65 5.13 3.51
N TYR A 28 -1.61 6.02 3.32
CA TYR A 28 -2.59 6.38 4.34
C TYR A 28 -3.90 6.89 3.72
N GLY A 29 -5.00 6.79 4.45
CA GLY A 29 -6.28 7.33 4.00
C GLY A 29 -7.47 6.67 4.67
N ASP A 30 -8.62 6.75 3.98
CA ASP A 30 -9.92 6.35 4.50
C ASP A 30 -10.56 5.26 3.61
N ILE A 31 -11.21 4.28 4.23
CA ILE A 31 -12.09 3.29 3.60
C ILE A 31 -13.53 3.57 3.99
N THR A 32 -14.38 3.73 2.97
CA THR A 32 -15.80 4.01 3.14
C THR A 32 -16.68 2.98 2.47
N TYR A 33 -17.77 2.59 3.12
CA TYR A 33 -18.87 1.81 2.57
C TYR A 33 -20.11 2.69 2.50
N ASN A 34 -20.64 2.91 1.29
CA ASN A 34 -21.76 3.83 1.05
C ASN A 34 -21.55 5.23 1.65
N GLY A 35 -20.31 5.74 1.59
CA GLY A 35 -19.92 7.05 2.11
C GLY A 35 -19.75 7.11 3.64
N GLN A 36 -19.96 6.01 4.36
CA GLN A 36 -19.68 5.92 5.80
C GLN A 36 -18.35 5.20 6.06
N PRO A 37 -17.55 5.59 7.06
CA PRO A 37 -16.34 4.87 7.43
C PRO A 37 -16.63 3.42 7.78
N VAL A 38 -15.81 2.49 7.28
CA VAL A 38 -15.95 1.07 7.64
C VAL A 38 -15.65 0.88 9.13
N PRO A 39 -16.56 0.31 9.95
CA PRO A 39 -16.36 0.19 11.38
C PRO A 39 -15.30 -0.86 11.73
N GLY A 40 -14.69 -0.73 12.92
CA GLY A 40 -13.82 -1.74 13.50
C GLY A 40 -12.39 -1.74 12.94
N GLN A 41 -11.71 -2.88 13.06
CA GLN A 41 -10.34 -3.08 12.56
C GLN A 41 -10.34 -4.11 11.44
N CYS A 42 -10.15 -3.66 10.22
CA CYS A 42 -9.98 -4.49 9.04
C CYS A 42 -8.50 -4.71 8.75
N THR A 43 -8.17 -5.78 8.04
CA THR A 43 -6.83 -5.97 7.44
C THR A 43 -6.91 -5.69 5.94
N ILE A 44 -6.19 -4.67 5.50
CA ILE A 44 -5.91 -4.41 4.08
C ILE A 44 -4.64 -5.16 3.73
N THR A 45 -4.66 -5.93 2.66
CA THR A 45 -3.46 -6.56 2.10
C THR A 45 -3.01 -5.77 0.88
N ALA A 46 -1.82 -5.18 0.95
CA ALA A 46 -1.13 -4.54 -0.15
C ALA A 46 -0.09 -5.50 -0.72
N LYS A 47 -0.17 -5.80 -2.01
CA LYS A 47 0.67 -6.80 -2.66
C LYS A 47 1.37 -6.22 -3.89
N THR A 48 2.67 -6.40 -3.96
CA THR A 48 3.50 -6.23 -5.17
C THR A 48 3.87 -7.61 -5.72
N VAL A 49 4.70 -7.66 -6.76
CA VAL A 49 5.17 -8.93 -7.34
C VAL A 49 5.91 -9.77 -6.28
N ASP A 50 6.75 -9.11 -5.48
CA ASP A 50 7.68 -9.77 -4.56
C ASP A 50 7.28 -9.63 -3.08
N PHE A 51 6.45 -8.64 -2.74
CA PHE A 51 6.12 -8.32 -1.35
C PHE A 51 4.62 -8.37 -1.07
N THR A 52 4.29 -8.66 0.19
CA THR A 52 2.92 -8.60 0.70
C THR A 52 2.95 -7.98 2.09
N THR A 53 2.25 -6.87 2.25
CA THR A 53 2.14 -6.12 3.49
C THR A 53 0.69 -6.15 3.97
N GLU A 54 0.50 -6.39 5.26
CA GLU A 54 -0.80 -6.24 5.91
C GLU A 54 -0.87 -4.92 6.68
N CYS A 55 -1.92 -4.14 6.40
CA CYS A 55 -2.18 -2.85 7.02
C CYS A 55 -3.50 -2.90 7.77
N LYS A 56 -3.49 -2.52 9.05
CA LYS A 56 -4.71 -2.49 9.86
C LYS A 56 -5.45 -1.16 9.69
N THR A 57 -6.78 -1.24 9.65
CA THR A 57 -7.63 -0.06 9.76
C THR A 57 -8.07 0.14 11.20
N ASN A 58 -8.51 1.36 11.52
CA ASN A 58 -9.24 1.69 12.73
C ASN A 58 -10.37 2.66 12.37
N ASN A 59 -11.62 2.19 12.43
CA ASN A 59 -12.81 2.95 12.05
C ASN A 59 -12.67 3.61 10.66
N GLY A 60 -12.25 2.81 9.68
CA GLY A 60 -12.11 3.21 8.29
C GLY A 60 -10.77 3.88 7.97
N GLN A 61 -10.01 4.33 8.97
CA GLN A 61 -8.71 4.98 8.74
C GLN A 61 -7.58 3.96 8.69
N TYR A 62 -6.63 4.10 7.77
CA TYR A 62 -5.42 3.26 7.72
C TYR A 62 -4.18 4.09 7.45
N GLY A 63 -3.00 3.56 7.81
CA GLY A 63 -1.73 4.22 7.56
C GLY A 63 -1.37 5.35 8.52
N TYR A 64 -2.12 5.48 9.61
CA TYR A 64 -1.87 6.43 10.70
C TYR A 64 -1.31 5.71 11.93
N SER A 65 -0.52 6.43 12.74
CA SER A 65 -0.03 5.91 14.03
C SER A 65 -1.20 5.39 14.90
N PRO A 66 -1.09 4.20 15.51
CA PRO A 66 0.08 3.31 15.56
C PRO A 66 0.19 2.30 14.39
N PHE A 67 -0.79 2.26 13.48
CA PHE A 67 -0.89 1.30 12.38
C PHE A 67 -0.47 1.91 11.05
N MET A 68 0.84 2.18 10.93
CA MET A 68 1.44 2.65 9.69
C MET A 68 1.34 1.57 8.59
N CYS A 69 1.04 1.98 7.36
CA CYS A 69 0.95 1.08 6.21
C CYS A 69 2.14 1.34 5.31
N ILE A 70 3.18 0.51 5.45
CA ILE A 70 4.45 0.66 4.73
C ILE A 70 4.58 -0.54 3.80
N VAL A 71 4.56 -0.26 2.50
CA VAL A 71 4.68 -1.27 1.45
C VAL A 71 6.11 -1.26 0.94
N ASP A 72 6.68 -2.44 0.74
CA ASP A 72 8.00 -2.62 0.12
C ASP A 72 7.83 -2.97 -1.36
N GLY A 73 8.73 -2.47 -2.20
CA GLY A 73 8.68 -2.71 -3.64
C GLY A 73 9.82 -2.04 -4.40
N ASN A 74 9.73 -2.10 -5.73
CA ASN A 74 10.61 -1.39 -6.65
C ASN A 74 9.83 -0.29 -7.38
N ASP A 75 10.52 0.79 -7.75
CA ASP A 75 9.92 1.90 -8.50
C ASP A 75 9.18 1.40 -9.75
N GLY A 76 7.91 1.79 -9.86
CA GLY A 76 7.05 1.42 -10.98
C GLY A 76 6.29 0.10 -10.80
N ASP A 77 6.53 -0.65 -9.72
CA ASP A 77 5.75 -1.85 -9.42
C ASP A 77 4.27 -1.50 -9.18
N GLU A 78 3.37 -2.34 -9.70
CA GLU A 78 1.95 -2.23 -9.38
C GLU A 78 1.68 -2.82 -7.98
N ILE A 79 1.04 -2.02 -7.13
CA ILE A 79 0.55 -2.41 -5.82
C ILE A 79 -0.94 -2.69 -5.94
N THR A 80 -1.35 -3.91 -5.62
CA THR A 80 -2.76 -4.29 -5.51
C THR A 80 -3.19 -4.25 -4.05
N PHE A 81 -4.22 -3.46 -3.74
CA PHE A 81 -4.83 -3.40 -2.41
C PHE A 81 -6.08 -4.27 -2.39
N SER A 82 -6.19 -5.09 -1.36
CA SER A 82 -7.34 -5.98 -1.15
C SER A 82 -7.84 -5.95 0.29
N LEU A 83 -9.15 -6.16 0.44
CA LEU A 83 -9.86 -6.26 1.71
C LEU A 83 -10.79 -7.48 1.63
N ASP A 84 -10.70 -8.38 2.60
CA ASP A 84 -11.40 -9.68 2.57
C ASP A 84 -11.18 -10.45 1.25
N SER A 85 -9.95 -10.44 0.74
CA SER A 85 -9.54 -11.02 -0.57
C SER A 85 -10.18 -10.38 -1.82
N LYS A 86 -10.94 -9.29 -1.68
CA LYS A 86 -11.48 -8.53 -2.80
C LYS A 86 -10.61 -7.30 -3.07
N ILE A 87 -10.26 -7.08 -4.33
CA ILE A 87 -9.48 -5.92 -4.75
C ILE A 87 -10.30 -4.65 -4.52
N ILE A 88 -9.72 -3.68 -3.83
CA ILE A 88 -10.33 -2.37 -3.53
C ILE A 88 -9.67 -1.22 -4.30
N GLY A 89 -8.47 -1.45 -4.85
CA GLY A 89 -7.80 -0.52 -5.75
C GLY A 89 -6.37 -0.92 -6.05
N THR A 90 -5.73 -0.17 -6.92
CA THR A 90 -4.32 -0.31 -7.27
C THR A 90 -3.60 1.03 -7.16
N SER A 91 -2.28 0.98 -6.99
CA SER A 91 -1.40 2.15 -7.04
C SER A 91 -0.07 1.75 -7.66
N ILE A 92 0.72 2.73 -8.09
CA ILE A 92 2.12 2.51 -8.46
C ILE A 92 3.01 2.76 -7.24
N PHE A 93 4.02 1.93 -7.09
CA PHE A 93 5.04 2.08 -6.07
C PHE A 93 6.03 3.19 -6.44
N GLU A 94 6.31 4.08 -5.48
CA GLU A 94 7.29 5.14 -5.56
C GLU A 94 8.19 5.11 -4.31
N SER A 95 9.49 4.93 -4.51
CA SER A 95 10.46 4.80 -3.43
C SER A 95 10.44 6.01 -2.49
N PHE A 96 10.35 5.75 -1.19
CA PHE A 96 10.30 6.75 -0.12
C PHE A 96 9.13 7.74 -0.21
N ALA A 97 8.11 7.43 -1.01
CA ALA A 97 6.94 8.28 -1.12
C ALA A 97 5.99 8.10 0.08
N ASN A 98 5.11 9.10 0.23
CA ASN A 98 4.01 9.08 1.16
C ASN A 98 2.73 9.46 0.41
N THR A 99 1.82 8.51 0.24
CA THR A 99 0.66 8.64 -0.65
C THR A 99 -0.64 8.55 0.11
N LYS A 100 -1.47 9.59 -0.03
CA LYS A 100 -2.86 9.54 0.40
C LYS A 100 -3.69 8.77 -0.62
N LEU A 101 -4.32 7.68 -0.21
CA LEU A 101 -5.17 6.85 -1.05
C LEU A 101 -6.46 6.52 -0.29
N ASN A 102 -7.60 6.82 -0.89
CA ASN A 102 -8.90 6.58 -0.28
C ASN A 102 -9.63 5.49 -1.07
N PHE A 103 -10.31 4.59 -0.36
CA PHE A 103 -11.10 3.54 -0.98
C PHE A 103 -12.59 3.73 -0.69
N ALA A 104 -13.41 3.63 -1.73
CA ALA A 104 -14.86 3.57 -1.62
C ALA A 104 -15.32 2.18 -2.08
N ILE A 105 -15.75 1.36 -1.13
CA ILE A 105 -16.20 -0.01 -1.39
C ILE A 105 -17.72 -0.08 -1.53
N ASN A 106 -18.18 -1.02 -2.34
CA ASN A 106 -19.60 -1.29 -2.60
C ASN A 106 -20.08 -2.63 -2.04
N PHE A 107 -19.29 -3.23 -1.15
CA PHE A 107 -19.59 -4.51 -0.53
C PHE A 107 -19.45 -4.39 0.99
N SER A 108 -20.30 -5.14 1.70
CA SER A 108 -20.17 -5.26 3.15
C SER A 108 -18.95 -6.11 3.46
N THR A 109 -18.14 -5.64 4.42
CA THR A 109 -16.98 -6.36 4.94
C THR A 109 -17.29 -6.82 6.35
N ASN A 110 -16.69 -7.92 6.78
CA ASN A 110 -16.86 -8.43 8.14
C ASN A 110 -15.58 -8.17 8.92
N CYS A 111 -15.27 -6.89 9.11
CA CYS A 111 -14.11 -6.50 9.90
C CYS A 111 -14.36 -6.86 11.37
N PRO A 112 -13.40 -7.50 12.05
CA PRO A 112 -13.52 -7.71 13.48
C PRO A 112 -13.63 -6.35 14.15
N ILE A 113 -14.84 -6.06 14.60
CA ILE A 113 -15.09 -5.07 15.60
C ILE A 113 -14.30 -5.52 16.83
N ALA A 114 -13.26 -4.77 17.19
CA ALA A 114 -12.71 -4.92 18.52
C ALA A 114 -13.91 -4.72 19.45
N GLN A 115 -14.28 -5.78 20.20
CA GLN A 115 -15.51 -6.05 20.97
C GLN A 115 -16.08 -4.89 21.83
N TYR A 116 -16.32 -3.76 21.19
CA TYR A 116 -16.55 -2.46 21.80
C TYR A 116 -17.39 -1.56 20.89
N CYS A 117 -17.49 -1.87 19.59
CA CYS A 117 -18.46 -1.19 18.73
C CYS A 117 -18.71 -1.90 17.40
N GLY A 118 -19.97 -2.14 17.08
CA GLY A 118 -20.58 -2.65 15.85
C GLY A 118 -21.29 -4.01 15.99
N ASP A 119 -21.57 -4.48 17.21
CA ASP A 119 -22.31 -5.74 17.45
C ASP A 119 -23.83 -5.53 17.57
N GLY A 120 -24.27 -4.27 17.45
CA GLY A 120 -25.66 -3.86 17.60
C GLY A 120 -26.15 -3.83 19.05
N VAL A 121 -25.25 -4.00 20.02
CA VAL A 121 -25.58 -4.06 21.45
C VAL A 121 -24.67 -3.11 22.21
N CYS A 122 -25.25 -2.07 22.81
CA CYS A 122 -24.50 -1.18 23.69
C CYS A 122 -24.03 -1.90 24.96
N ASN A 123 -22.77 -2.37 24.98
CA ASN A 123 -22.20 -3.14 26.08
C ASN A 123 -21.61 -2.26 27.20
N ASN A 124 -21.30 -2.88 28.34
CA ASN A 124 -20.67 -2.19 29.47
C ASN A 124 -19.25 -1.72 29.09
N GLY A 125 -19.08 -0.41 28.95
CA GLY A 125 -17.85 0.22 28.48
C GLY A 125 -18.08 1.04 27.22
N GLU A 126 -19.10 0.71 26.43
CA GLU A 126 -19.51 1.48 25.27
C GLU A 126 -20.32 2.70 25.72
N THR A 127 -20.08 3.83 25.07
CA THR A 127 -20.83 5.07 25.30
C THR A 127 -21.33 5.56 23.96
N CYS A 128 -22.40 6.38 23.97
CA CYS A 128 -22.85 7.06 22.76
C CYS A 128 -21.73 7.88 22.08
N SER A 129 -20.68 8.28 22.83
CA SER A 129 -19.52 9.03 22.31
C SER A 129 -18.44 8.14 21.71
N SER A 130 -18.36 6.88 22.15
CA SER A 130 -17.33 5.93 21.70
C SER A 130 -17.87 4.88 20.73
N CYS A 131 -19.19 4.68 20.73
CA CYS A 131 -19.91 3.73 19.89
C CYS A 131 -21.34 4.20 19.59
N SER A 132 -21.49 5.31 18.85
CA SER A 132 -22.82 5.84 18.50
C SER A 132 -23.63 4.91 17.59
N GLY A 133 -22.98 3.96 16.91
CA GLY A 133 -23.62 2.96 16.06
C GLY A 133 -24.52 2.00 16.85
N ASP A 134 -24.04 1.53 18.01
CA ASP A 134 -24.77 0.56 18.84
C ASP A 134 -25.47 1.21 20.04
N CYS A 135 -24.88 2.26 20.62
CA CYS A 135 -25.45 2.98 21.76
C CYS A 135 -26.36 4.16 21.38
N GLY A 136 -26.47 4.47 20.09
CA GLY A 136 -27.21 5.62 19.58
C GLY A 136 -26.48 6.96 19.73
N GLN A 137 -27.07 8.03 19.21
CA GLN A 137 -26.51 9.38 19.30
C GLN A 137 -26.47 9.88 20.75
N CYS A 138 -25.39 10.55 21.13
CA CYS A 138 -25.37 11.25 22.41
C CYS A 138 -26.38 12.39 22.39
N SER A 139 -27.38 12.32 23.28
CA SER A 139 -28.22 13.46 23.58
C SER A 139 -27.33 14.60 24.08
N SER A 140 -27.24 15.66 23.29
CA SER A 140 -26.61 16.93 23.66
C SER A 140 -27.50 17.69 24.63
N SER A 141 -27.86 17.07 25.75
CA SER A 141 -28.51 17.73 26.86
C SER A 141 -27.43 18.22 27.81
N SER A 142 -27.10 19.50 27.65
CA SER A 142 -26.66 20.37 28.72
C SER A 142 -27.26 19.94 30.06
N SER A 143 -26.40 19.48 30.96
CA SER A 143 -26.53 19.61 32.42
C SER A 143 -27.89 19.24 33.03
N SER A 144 -28.05 17.98 33.44
CA SER A 144 -28.63 17.67 34.76
C SER A 144 -28.46 16.19 35.09
N SER A 145 -27.45 15.93 35.89
CA SER A 145 -27.31 14.79 36.78
C SER A 145 -28.60 14.48 37.56
N SER A 146 -29.15 13.28 37.39
CA SER A 146 -29.84 12.56 38.48
C SER A 146 -30.11 11.11 38.08
N SER A 147 -29.27 10.23 38.61
CA SER A 147 -29.60 8.88 39.04
C SER A 147 -31.03 8.76 39.58
N SER A 148 -31.83 7.79 39.08
CA SER A 148 -32.94 7.20 39.84
C SER A 148 -33.44 5.90 39.18
N SER A 149 -33.54 4.89 40.03
CA SER A 149 -33.95 3.51 39.82
C SER A 149 -35.47 3.33 39.77
N GLY A 150 -35.93 2.17 39.27
CA GLY A 150 -37.31 1.65 39.38
C GLY A 150 -38.03 1.64 38.02
N GLY A 151 -38.59 0.55 37.50
CA GLY A 151 -39.35 -0.52 38.14
C GLY A 151 -40.84 -0.30 37.86
N GLY A 152 -41.50 -1.21 37.14
CA GLY A 152 -42.98 -1.23 37.00
C GLY A 152 -43.47 -1.39 35.57
N GLY A 153 -44.23 -2.47 35.32
CA GLY A 153 -44.81 -2.79 34.01
C GLY A 153 -46.24 -2.31 33.80
N SER A 154 -46.91 -3.00 32.85
CA SER A 154 -48.35 -3.04 32.53
C SER A 154 -48.76 -2.39 31.20
N SER A 155 -48.96 -3.26 30.21
CA SER A 155 -50.17 -3.45 29.39
C SER A 155 -51.11 -2.29 29.00
N SER A 156 -51.64 -2.48 27.78
CA SER A 156 -52.97 -2.11 27.24
C SER A 156 -53.12 -0.80 26.44
N GLY A 157 -53.34 -0.96 25.13
CA GLY A 157 -54.65 -0.67 24.53
C GLY A 157 -54.92 0.71 23.94
N GLY A 158 -55.41 0.69 22.69
CA GLY A 158 -56.49 1.60 22.27
C GLY A 158 -56.11 2.69 21.29
N GLY A 159 -56.75 2.68 20.12
CA GLY A 159 -56.57 3.64 19.04
C GLY A 159 -57.35 4.95 19.22
N GLY A 160 -57.24 5.84 18.24
CA GLY A 160 -58.04 7.05 18.16
C GLY A 160 -57.45 8.11 17.22
N SER A 161 -58.00 8.20 16.02
CA SER A 161 -57.72 9.20 14.99
C SER A 161 -58.32 10.59 15.32
N SER A 162 -57.66 11.68 14.92
CA SER A 162 -58.23 13.00 14.51
C SER A 162 -57.07 13.97 14.23
N SER A 163 -56.78 14.39 13.00
CA SER A 163 -57.46 15.38 12.14
C SER A 163 -56.87 16.80 12.26
N GLY A 164 -56.43 17.34 11.12
CA GLY A 164 -56.04 18.74 10.90
C GLY A 164 -54.69 18.82 10.17
N GLY A 165 -54.54 19.27 8.93
CA GLY A 165 -55.36 20.15 8.12
C GLY A 165 -54.41 21.21 7.52
N GLY A 166 -53.86 20.97 6.33
CA GLY A 166 -52.94 21.91 5.67
C GLY A 166 -52.78 21.59 4.19
N LYS A 167 -53.56 22.29 3.36
CA LYS A 167 -53.60 22.23 1.89
C LYS A 167 -52.35 22.86 1.25
N LYS A 168 -51.75 22.22 0.23
CA LYS A 168 -51.60 22.70 -1.18
C LYS A 168 -50.68 21.74 -2.01
N PRO A 169 -50.67 21.78 -3.36
CA PRO A 169 -50.98 20.59 -4.15
C PRO A 169 -49.91 20.18 -5.19
N SER A 170 -50.15 19.00 -5.78
CA SER A 170 -49.95 18.67 -7.21
C SER A 170 -48.51 18.55 -7.73
N ASN A 171 -48.07 17.32 -8.00
CA ASN A 171 -48.14 16.82 -9.38
C ASN A 171 -48.08 15.30 -9.49
N ASN A 172 -48.79 14.83 -10.51
CA ASN A 172 -49.12 13.46 -10.89
C ASN A 172 -47.89 12.59 -11.23
N GLY A 173 -48.00 11.30 -10.92
CA GLY A 173 -47.04 10.28 -11.35
C GLY A 173 -47.33 8.89 -10.81
N THR A 174 -48.58 8.44 -10.96
CA THR A 174 -49.05 7.08 -10.66
C THR A 174 -48.27 6.04 -11.48
N THR A 175 -47.77 4.98 -10.84
CA THR A 175 -48.04 3.58 -11.21
C THR A 175 -47.60 2.68 -10.06
N LEU A 176 -48.61 2.12 -9.38
CA LEU A 176 -48.48 0.96 -8.50
C LEU A 176 -48.39 -0.29 -9.37
N LEU A 177 -47.37 -1.13 -9.17
CA LEU A 177 -47.53 -2.57 -9.27
C LEU A 177 -47.01 -3.22 -7.99
N ASN A 178 -47.98 -3.53 -7.15
CA ASN A 178 -47.90 -4.47 -6.06
C ASN A 178 -47.74 -5.88 -6.64
N THR A 179 -46.70 -6.62 -6.24
CA THR A 179 -46.67 -8.08 -6.38
C THR A 179 -46.01 -8.67 -5.14
N ASN A 180 -46.86 -9.20 -4.25
CA ASN A 180 -46.51 -10.25 -3.31
C ASN A 180 -46.16 -11.51 -4.11
N ASN A 181 -45.00 -12.14 -3.90
CA ASN A 181 -44.97 -13.59 -3.67
C ASN A 181 -43.59 -14.17 -3.26
N THR A 182 -43.66 -15.04 -2.25
CA THR A 182 -42.87 -16.27 -2.00
C THR A 182 -41.33 -16.28 -1.94
N ASN A 183 -40.87 -16.68 -0.75
CA ASN A 183 -39.74 -17.56 -0.47
C ASN A 183 -39.23 -18.39 -1.65
N ASN A 184 -37.93 -18.29 -1.97
CA ASN A 184 -37.12 -19.48 -2.24
C ASN A 184 -35.61 -19.21 -2.13
N THR A 185 -34.99 -20.01 -1.27
CA THR A 185 -33.60 -20.47 -1.33
C THR A 185 -33.18 -20.85 -2.74
N SER A 186 -32.05 -20.32 -3.21
CA SER A 186 -30.91 -21.07 -3.80
C SER A 186 -30.14 -20.23 -4.81
N THR A 187 -28.82 -20.17 -4.59
CA THR A 187 -27.76 -20.01 -5.60
C THR A 187 -27.93 -18.87 -6.60
N GLY A 188 -27.42 -17.70 -6.21
CA GLY A 188 -27.20 -16.57 -7.12
C GLY A 188 -26.07 -16.87 -8.10
N VAL A 189 -26.43 -17.43 -9.25
CA VAL A 189 -25.66 -17.33 -10.48
C VAL A 189 -25.69 -15.86 -10.90
N ILE A 190 -24.53 -15.23 -11.01
CA ILE A 190 -24.41 -13.84 -11.48
C ILE A 190 -24.80 -13.83 -12.95
N ASN A 191 -25.97 -13.27 -13.28
CA ASN A 191 -26.36 -13.00 -14.65
C ASN A 191 -25.72 -11.66 -15.05
N LEU A 192 -24.58 -11.73 -15.73
CA LEU A 192 -23.97 -10.58 -16.40
C LEU A 192 -24.82 -10.26 -17.63
N ASN A 193 -25.69 -9.26 -17.51
CA ASN A 193 -26.30 -8.61 -18.66
C ASN A 193 -25.26 -7.66 -19.25
N VAL A 194 -24.39 -8.18 -20.12
CA VAL A 194 -23.51 -7.38 -20.97
C VAL A 194 -24.36 -6.91 -22.14
N GLU A 195 -24.70 -5.62 -22.14
CA GLU A 195 -25.17 -4.94 -23.34
C GLU A 195 -23.94 -4.71 -24.24
N ASP A 196 -23.80 -5.55 -25.25
CA ASP A 196 -22.91 -5.35 -26.39
C ASP A 196 -23.31 -4.05 -27.11
N ASN A 197 -22.50 -3.01 -26.94
CA ASN A 197 -22.46 -1.90 -27.89
C ASN A 197 -21.12 -1.98 -28.63
N ASN A 198 -21.19 -2.63 -29.79
CA ASN A 198 -20.18 -2.57 -30.84
C ASN A 198 -20.11 -1.15 -31.39
N GLU A 199 -18.96 -0.51 -31.24
CA GLU A 199 -18.43 0.46 -32.19
C GLU A 199 -17.01 0.01 -32.59
N GLU A 200 -16.92 -0.68 -33.73
CA GLU A 200 -15.77 -0.67 -34.65
C GLU A 200 -15.61 0.78 -35.16
N GLU A 201 -14.46 1.37 -35.48
CA GLU A 201 -13.11 0.95 -35.86
C GLU A 201 -12.24 2.23 -35.76
N ASN A 202 -10.95 2.16 -35.39
CA ASN A 202 -9.85 2.64 -36.28
C ASN A 202 -8.47 2.45 -35.63
N GLN A 203 -7.82 1.37 -36.05
CA GLN A 203 -6.39 1.16 -36.34
C GLN A 203 -5.37 2.22 -35.86
N GLN A 204 -4.36 1.77 -35.10
CA GLN A 204 -2.99 1.54 -35.63
C GLN A 204 -2.02 1.20 -34.51
N GLY A 205 -1.20 0.17 -34.74
CA GLY A 205 0.11 0.05 -34.09
C GLY A 205 0.33 -1.22 -33.27
N GLN A 206 0.43 -2.35 -33.97
CA GLN A 206 1.24 -3.47 -33.48
C GLN A 206 2.67 -2.97 -33.26
N GLY A 207 3.19 -3.16 -32.05
CA GLY A 207 4.55 -2.81 -31.70
C GLY A 207 5.03 -3.64 -30.52
N ALA A 208 5.41 -4.89 -30.79
CA ALA A 208 6.27 -5.64 -29.89
C ALA A 208 7.51 -4.79 -29.58
N ARG A 209 7.66 -4.38 -28.31
CA ARG A 209 8.88 -3.74 -27.80
C ARG A 209 9.52 -4.63 -26.76
N ILE A 210 10.22 -5.66 -27.25
CA ILE A 210 11.41 -6.16 -26.60
C ILE A 210 12.54 -5.22 -27.02
N THR A 211 12.95 -4.27 -26.16
CA THR A 211 14.28 -3.67 -26.23
C THR A 211 14.64 -3.03 -24.90
N GLY A 212 15.82 -3.37 -24.38
CA GLY A 212 16.26 -3.10 -23.01
C GLY A 212 16.35 -1.63 -22.62
N GLY A 213 15.96 -1.36 -21.37
CA GLY A 213 16.26 -0.13 -20.66
C GLY A 213 17.51 -0.30 -19.80
N VAL A 214 18.69 -0.05 -20.38
CA VAL A 214 19.93 0.20 -19.63
C VAL A 214 20.34 1.66 -19.79
N ILE A 215 19.39 2.61 -19.68
CA ILE A 215 19.70 4.05 -19.67
C ILE A 215 18.64 4.79 -18.84
N GLY A 216 18.76 4.77 -17.53
CA GLY A 216 17.83 5.46 -16.63
C GLY A 216 18.46 6.06 -15.38
N PHE A 217 19.79 6.12 -15.30
CA PHE A 217 20.51 6.53 -14.09
C PHE A 217 21.19 7.90 -14.22
N VAL A 218 20.49 8.92 -14.73
CA VAL A 218 20.96 10.32 -14.70
C VAL A 218 19.77 11.28 -14.54
N SER A 219 19.13 11.33 -13.36
CA SER A 219 18.20 12.44 -13.07
C SER A 219 18.14 12.84 -11.60
N SER A 220 18.44 11.95 -10.65
CA SER A 220 18.60 12.37 -9.25
C SER A 220 20.02 12.90 -9.05
N GLY A 221 20.14 14.19 -8.74
CA GLY A 221 21.39 14.96 -8.60
C GLY A 221 22.45 14.41 -7.62
N SER A 222 22.15 13.31 -6.93
CA SER A 222 23.05 12.54 -6.08
C SER A 222 23.95 11.56 -6.84
N GLY A 223 23.61 11.17 -8.08
CA GLY A 223 24.31 10.11 -8.84
C GLY A 223 25.62 10.53 -9.50
N LEU A 224 25.76 11.82 -9.86
CA LEU A 224 26.98 12.34 -10.50
C LEU A 224 28.19 12.34 -9.55
N GLY A 225 27.98 12.55 -8.24
CA GLY A 225 29.05 12.58 -7.25
C GLY A 225 29.81 11.25 -7.15
N MET A 226 29.11 10.12 -7.22
CA MET A 226 29.73 8.80 -7.15
C MET A 226 30.57 8.47 -8.39
N ILE A 227 30.15 8.89 -9.58
CA ILE A 227 30.91 8.67 -10.82
C ILE A 227 32.24 9.44 -10.77
N PHE A 228 32.22 10.70 -10.29
CA PHE A 228 33.45 11.47 -10.10
C PHE A 228 34.37 10.85 -9.05
N ALA A 229 33.84 10.35 -7.93
CA ALA A 229 34.65 9.68 -6.90
C ALA A 229 35.35 8.43 -7.45
N VAL A 230 34.65 7.60 -8.23
CA VAL A 230 35.23 6.40 -8.86
C VAL A 230 36.30 6.78 -9.89
N LEU A 231 36.07 7.79 -10.73
CA LEU A 231 37.06 8.26 -11.71
C LEU A 231 38.34 8.78 -11.04
N VAL A 232 38.22 9.51 -9.92
CA VAL A 232 39.38 10.01 -9.16
C VAL A 232 40.18 8.85 -8.55
N ILE A 233 39.50 7.83 -8.02
CA ILE A 233 40.18 6.64 -7.47
C ILE A 233 40.92 5.87 -8.58
N VAL A 234 40.27 5.65 -9.73
CA VAL A 234 40.89 4.97 -10.87
C VAL A 234 42.09 5.75 -11.41
N ALA A 235 41.96 7.07 -11.56
CA ALA A 235 43.07 7.93 -11.98
C ALA A 235 44.22 7.92 -10.96
N GLY A 236 43.92 7.97 -9.66
CA GLY A 236 44.91 7.90 -8.58
C GLY A 236 45.68 6.57 -8.59
N LEU A 237 44.98 5.45 -8.74
CA LEU A 237 45.61 4.13 -8.88
C LEU A 237 46.46 4.03 -10.16
N GLY A 238 46.00 4.62 -11.27
CA GLY A 238 46.75 4.69 -12.52
C GLY A 238 48.11 5.40 -12.36
N VAL A 239 48.12 6.55 -11.66
CA VAL A 239 49.35 7.32 -11.39
C VAL A 239 50.34 6.53 -10.52
N ILE A 240 49.85 5.84 -9.49
CA ILE A 240 50.70 5.04 -8.58
C ILE A 240 51.36 3.88 -9.34
N LEU A 241 50.62 3.22 -10.24
CA LEU A 241 51.15 2.11 -11.04
C LEU A 241 52.17 2.56 -12.09
N LEU A 242 51.98 3.75 -12.68
CA LEU A 242 52.94 4.30 -13.65
C LEU A 242 54.26 4.72 -12.98
N LYS A 243 54.20 5.28 -11.76
CA LYS A 243 55.41 5.71 -11.03
C LYS A 243 56.31 4.53 -10.61
N GLY A 244 55.75 3.33 -10.44
CA GLY A 244 56.49 2.13 -10.05
C GLY A 244 57.37 1.48 -11.14
N ARG A 245 57.23 1.87 -12.42
CA ARG A 245 57.99 1.25 -13.52
C ARG A 245 59.40 1.82 -13.73
N ASN A 246 59.69 3.02 -13.20
CA ASN A 246 60.97 3.72 -13.47
C ASN A 246 62.15 3.36 -12.56
N GLN A 247 62.06 2.33 -11.71
CA GLN A 247 63.15 1.95 -10.78
C GLN A 247 63.83 0.61 -11.10
N LYS A 248 63.50 -0.07 -12.21
CA LYS A 248 64.04 -1.42 -12.48
C LYS A 248 65.36 -1.47 -13.27
N ASP A 249 65.93 -0.35 -13.68
CA ASP A 249 67.10 -0.35 -14.58
C ASP A 249 68.47 -0.21 -13.88
N LYS A 250 68.54 -0.35 -12.54
CA LYS A 250 69.84 -0.45 -11.83
C LYS A 250 70.12 -1.89 -11.41
N ILE A 251 70.41 -2.76 -12.38
CA ILE A 251 71.06 -4.05 -12.12
C ILE A 251 72.58 -3.80 -12.23
N PRO A 252 73.35 -3.92 -11.13
CA PRO A 252 74.80 -3.87 -11.21
C PRO A 252 75.33 -5.08 -11.99
N MET A 253 76.16 -4.82 -13.00
CA MET A 253 76.80 -5.89 -13.77
C MET A 253 77.70 -6.74 -12.87
N PRO A 254 77.67 -8.08 -12.98
CA PRO A 254 78.59 -8.93 -12.25
C PRO A 254 80.03 -8.72 -12.75
N SER A 255 80.91 -8.41 -11.80
CA SER A 255 82.36 -8.32 -12.00
C SER A 255 82.97 -9.67 -12.39
N SER A 256 83.83 -9.60 -13.40
CA SER A 256 84.77 -10.55 -14.02
C SER A 256 85.00 -11.94 -13.38
N PRO A 257 85.15 -13.00 -14.23
CA PRO A 257 85.52 -14.34 -13.77
C PRO A 257 87.00 -14.42 -13.33
N PRO A 258 87.33 -15.25 -12.31
CA PRO A 258 88.70 -15.47 -11.89
C PRO A 258 89.49 -16.28 -12.93
N GLN A 259 90.66 -15.76 -13.31
CA GLN A 259 91.63 -16.49 -14.11
C GLN A 259 92.37 -17.54 -13.28
N ASN A 260 92.47 -18.74 -13.85
CA ASN A 260 93.57 -19.73 -13.80
C ASN A 260 94.52 -19.75 -12.58
N VAL A 261 94.69 -20.94 -11.97
CA VAL A 261 96.03 -21.45 -11.62
C VAL A 261 96.10 -22.96 -11.87
N LYS A 262 96.92 -23.34 -12.85
CA LYS A 262 97.47 -24.69 -13.06
C LYS A 262 98.34 -25.11 -11.89
N LYS A 263 98.25 -26.38 -11.49
CA LYS A 263 99.42 -27.16 -11.08
C LYS A 263 99.20 -28.63 -11.38
#